data_AF-A0A972EUB9-F1
#
_entry.id   AF-A0A972EUB9-F1
#
_cell.length_a   1.000
_cell.length_b   1.000
_cell.length_c   1.000
_cell.angle_alpha   90.00
_cell.angle_beta   90.00
_cell.angle_gamma   90.00
#
_symmetry.space_group_name_H-M   'P 1'
#
loop_
_entity.id
_entity.type
_entity.pdbx_description
1 polymer ?
#
loop_
_entity_poly.entity_id
_entity_poly.type
_entity_poly.pdbx_seq_one_letter_code
_entity_poly.pdbx_strand_id
1 'polypeptide(L)'
;MNTQEALEKAEAILKDLALSFTCPEENRLDAVIKADDLKKAVEALLVTNRWGYLSALTGLDNPEYEVDEDTREKVAVEGKGSLEVLYHFAAGAAITTLRVSLPYDAAEIDSICDLVPAATLYEREAMELFGICFKGTPSTEHLVLPDCWPNGVYPLRKTFKGLNEKAQG
;
A
#
# COMPACT_ATOMS: atom_id res chain seq x y z
N MET A 1 1.77 27.50 7.70
CA MET A 1 2.83 26.49 7.68
C MET A 1 3.29 26.39 6.24
N ASN A 2 4.56 26.66 5.99
CA ASN A 2 5.18 26.44 4.69
C ASN A 2 5.22 24.93 4.40
N THR A 3 5.26 24.53 3.12
CA THR A 3 5.38 23.14 2.69
C THR A 3 6.57 22.45 3.35
N GLN A 4 7.72 23.12 3.39
CA GLN A 4 8.94 22.58 3.98
C GLN A 4 8.80 22.34 5.49
N GLU A 5 8.27 23.30 6.24
CA GLU A 5 8.00 23.18 7.68
C GLU A 5 7.02 22.01 7.97
N ALA A 6 6.05 21.80 7.08
CA ALA A 6 5.10 20.70 7.20
C ALA A 6 5.79 19.34 7.07
N LEU A 7 6.71 19.19 6.12
CA LEU A 7 7.49 17.97 5.91
C LEU A 7 8.46 17.72 7.06
N GLU A 8 9.18 18.75 7.52
CA GLU A 8 10.10 18.64 8.66
C GLU A 8 9.36 18.21 9.93
N LYS A 9 8.14 18.73 10.14
CA LYS A 9 7.28 18.28 11.24
C LYS A 9 6.86 16.82 11.07
N ALA A 10 6.50 16.38 9.86
CA ALA A 10 6.13 14.99 9.59
C ALA A 10 7.31 14.05 9.85
N GLU A 11 8.50 14.40 9.37
CA GLU A 11 9.74 13.67 9.60
C GLU A 11 10.04 13.55 11.10
N ALA A 12 9.92 14.65 11.85
CA ALA A 12 10.13 14.66 13.29
C ALA A 12 9.14 13.74 14.04
N ILE A 13 7.88 13.68 13.62
CA ILE A 13 6.86 12.80 14.20
C ILE A 13 7.18 11.33 13.93
N LEU A 14 7.65 11.02 12.71
CA LEU A 14 7.86 9.65 12.24
C LEU A 14 9.26 9.11 12.55
N LYS A 15 10.18 9.93 13.03
CA LYS A 15 11.61 9.61 13.19
C LYS A 15 11.88 8.32 13.96
N ASP A 16 11.09 8.04 15.00
CA ASP A 16 11.28 6.86 15.85
C ASP A 16 10.57 5.61 15.32
N LEU A 17 9.73 5.75 14.29
CA LEU A 17 8.93 4.69 13.69
C LEU A 17 9.39 4.31 12.27
N ALA A 18 10.02 5.24 11.57
CA ALA A 18 10.53 5.05 10.22
C ALA A 18 11.89 4.37 10.20
N LEU A 19 12.05 3.41 9.29
CA LEU A 19 13.31 2.75 8.99
C LEU A 19 14.22 3.64 8.16
N SER A 20 13.63 4.40 7.24
CA SER A 20 14.32 5.34 6.38
C SER A 20 13.35 6.39 5.84
N PHE A 21 13.92 7.52 5.42
CA PHE A 21 13.20 8.58 4.73
C PHE A 21 13.79 8.77 3.34
N THR A 22 12.96 9.17 2.39
CA THR A 22 13.37 9.60 1.06
C THR A 22 12.55 10.81 0.66
N CYS A 23 13.18 11.79 0.03
CA CYS A 23 12.52 12.99 -0.47
C CYS A 23 12.53 12.93 -2.00
N PRO A 24 11.51 12.31 -2.64
CA PRO A 24 11.50 12.16 -4.09
C PRO A 24 11.27 13.49 -4.82
N GLU A 25 10.58 14.44 -4.19
CA GLU A 25 10.27 15.78 -4.72
C GLU A 25 10.26 16.78 -3.56
N GLU A 26 10.44 18.07 -3.84
CA GLU A 26 10.51 19.12 -2.79
C GLU A 26 9.31 19.16 -1.85
N ASN A 27 8.13 18.71 -2.32
CA ASN A 27 6.91 18.69 -1.53
C ASN A 27 6.52 17.28 -1.05
N ARG A 28 7.41 16.29 -1.16
CA ARG A 28 7.13 14.89 -0.83
C ARG A 28 8.14 14.30 0.13
N LEU A 29 7.63 13.62 1.16
CA LEU A 29 8.43 12.82 2.09
C LEU A 29 7.91 11.39 2.11
N ASP A 30 8.71 10.44 1.68
CA ASP A 30 8.42 9.01 1.80
C ASP A 30 9.11 8.47 3.06
N ALA A 31 8.34 7.84 3.94
CA ALA A 31 8.82 7.18 5.15
C ALA A 31 8.58 5.68 5.03
N VAL A 32 9.62 4.86 5.12
CA VAL A 32 9.49 3.40 5.10
C VAL A 32 9.17 2.92 6.51
N ILE A 33 8.04 2.25 6.68
CA ILE A 33 7.49 1.83 7.97
C ILE A 33 7.33 0.30 7.98
N LYS A 34 7.60 -0.34 9.12
CA LYS A 34 7.29 -1.76 9.31
C LYS A 34 5.78 -1.96 9.37
N ALA A 35 5.28 -3.08 8.86
CA ALA A 35 3.85 -3.40 8.88
C ALA A 35 3.25 -3.29 10.30
N ASP A 36 3.95 -3.78 11.31
CA ASP A 36 3.51 -3.76 12.72
C ASP A 36 3.45 -2.35 13.34
N ASP A 37 4.19 -1.39 12.76
CA ASP A 37 4.26 -0.01 13.27
C ASP A 37 3.39 0.96 12.46
N LEU A 38 2.74 0.51 11.38
CA LEU A 38 1.87 1.35 10.54
C LEU A 38 0.82 2.07 11.38
N LYS A 39 0.09 1.31 12.22
CA LYS A 39 -1.01 1.87 13.00
C LYS A 39 -0.53 2.93 13.99
N LYS A 40 0.63 2.72 14.62
CA LYS A 40 1.27 3.69 15.51
C LYS A 40 1.72 4.94 14.74
N ALA A 41 2.24 4.77 13.53
CA ALA A 41 2.63 5.88 12.66
C ALA A 41 1.42 6.73 12.26
N VAL A 42 0.31 6.10 11.88
CA VAL A 42 -0.95 6.80 11.56
C VAL A 42 -1.53 7.49 12.79
N GLU A 43 -1.53 6.84 13.95
CA GLU A 43 -1.98 7.44 15.22
C GLU A 43 -1.14 8.66 15.61
N ALA A 44 0.19 8.55 15.52
CA ALA A 44 1.11 9.65 15.80
C ALA A 44 0.87 10.83 14.85
N LEU A 45 0.72 10.56 13.55
CA LEU A 45 0.56 11.57 12.51
C LEU A 45 -0.81 12.26 12.60
N LEU A 46 -1.91 11.50 12.56
CA LEU A 46 -3.27 12.04 12.47
C LEU A 46 -3.93 12.33 13.82
N VAL A 47 -3.82 11.42 14.79
CA VAL A 47 -4.60 11.54 16.04
C VAL A 47 -3.88 12.47 17.01
N THR A 48 -2.60 12.20 17.25
CA THR A 48 -1.80 12.95 18.24
C THR A 48 -1.43 14.33 17.73
N ASN A 49 -0.90 14.40 16.50
CA ASN A 49 -0.34 15.65 15.96
C ASN A 49 -1.26 16.38 14.97
N ARG A 50 -2.40 15.77 14.59
CA ARG A 50 -3.36 16.32 13.62
C ARG A 50 -2.71 16.82 12.34
N TRP A 51 -1.76 16.03 11.84
CA TRP A 51 -1.01 16.35 10.64
C TRP A 51 -1.81 15.86 9.42
N GLY A 52 -2.46 16.79 8.72
CA GLY A 52 -3.07 16.52 7.42
C GLY A 52 -4.27 15.54 7.47
N TYR A 53 -4.50 14.86 6.34
CA TYR A 53 -5.54 13.86 6.15
C TYR A 53 -5.08 12.80 5.15
N LEU A 54 -5.69 11.60 5.20
CA LEU A 54 -5.44 10.55 4.21
C LEU A 54 -6.02 10.99 2.86
N SER A 55 -5.17 11.07 1.84
CA SER A 55 -5.52 11.51 0.49
C SER A 55 -5.74 10.33 -0.45
N ALA A 56 -4.84 9.34 -0.40
CA ALA A 56 -4.92 8.15 -1.23
C ALA A 56 -4.15 6.99 -0.59
N LEU A 57 -4.48 5.77 -0.98
CA LEU A 57 -3.67 4.59 -0.75
C LEU A 57 -3.40 3.93 -2.09
N THR A 58 -2.14 3.57 -2.33
CA THR A 58 -1.69 2.95 -3.57
C THR A 58 -1.13 1.57 -3.27
N GLY A 59 -1.65 0.54 -3.94
CA GLY A 59 -1.02 -0.79 -3.98
C GLY A 59 0.02 -0.86 -5.10
N LEU A 60 1.19 -1.43 -4.80
CA LEU A 60 2.27 -1.62 -5.76
C LEU A 60 2.72 -3.08 -5.73
N ASP A 61 2.85 -3.68 -6.91
CA ASP A 61 3.42 -5.02 -7.08
C ASP A 61 4.86 -4.92 -7.60
N ASN A 62 5.81 -5.36 -6.78
CA ASN A 62 7.24 -5.45 -7.07
C ASN A 62 7.66 -6.93 -7.15
N PRO A 63 7.34 -7.64 -8.25
CA PRO A 63 7.71 -9.03 -8.41
C PRO A 63 9.21 -9.18 -8.71
N GLU A 64 9.75 -10.35 -8.41
CA GLU A 64 11.05 -10.76 -8.94
C GLU A 64 10.89 -11.13 -10.43
N TYR A 65 11.86 -10.73 -11.27
CA TYR A 65 11.85 -11.06 -12.69
C TYR A 65 12.97 -12.03 -13.01
N GLU A 66 12.62 -13.11 -13.70
CA GLU A 66 13.58 -13.97 -14.38
C GLU A 66 13.68 -13.52 -15.84
N VAL A 67 14.89 -13.51 -16.37
CA VAL A 67 15.15 -13.16 -17.78
C VAL A 67 15.39 -14.45 -18.53
N ASP A 68 14.54 -14.73 -19.50
CA ASP A 68 14.74 -15.87 -20.41
C ASP A 68 16.00 -15.61 -21.26
N GLU A 69 16.97 -16.53 -21.22
CA GLU A 69 18.28 -16.34 -21.86
C GLU A 69 18.20 -16.28 -23.39
N ASP A 70 17.23 -16.97 -23.99
CA ASP A 70 17.07 -17.10 -25.43
C ASP A 70 16.27 -15.94 -26.03
N THR A 71 15.21 -15.51 -25.36
CA THR A 71 14.28 -14.48 -25.85
C THR A 71 14.55 -13.10 -25.27
N ARG A 72 15.34 -13.01 -24.19
CA ARG A 72 15.55 -11.80 -23.36
C ARG A 72 14.26 -11.23 -22.78
N GLU A 73 13.19 -12.01 -22.75
CA GLU A 73 11.92 -11.60 -22.16
C GLU A 73 12.01 -11.59 -20.63
N LYS A 74 11.43 -10.57 -19.99
CA LYS A 74 11.33 -10.48 -18.53
C LYS A 74 10.02 -11.10 -18.08
N VAL A 75 10.09 -12.22 -17.38
CA VAL A 75 8.93 -12.91 -16.85
C VAL A 75 8.90 -12.72 -15.33
N ALA A 76 7.78 -12.19 -14.82
CA ALA A 76 7.57 -12.08 -13.38
C ALA A 76 7.41 -13.48 -12.78
N VAL A 77 8.20 -13.78 -11.75
CA VAL A 77 8.16 -15.07 -11.07
C VAL A 77 6.98 -15.10 -10.11
N GLU A 78 6.14 -16.11 -10.24
CA GLU A 78 4.97 -16.27 -9.37
C GLU A 78 5.40 -16.50 -7.91
N GLY A 79 4.80 -15.75 -6.99
CA GLY A 79 5.05 -15.90 -5.55
C GLY A 79 6.35 -15.28 -5.04
N LYS A 80 7.18 -14.65 -5.90
CA LYS A 80 8.43 -14.01 -5.49
C LYS A 80 8.39 -12.50 -5.69
N GLY A 81 8.97 -11.78 -4.73
CA GLY A 81 9.05 -10.32 -4.72
C GLY A 81 8.41 -9.75 -3.46
N SER A 82 7.79 -8.59 -3.59
CA SER A 82 7.08 -7.92 -2.50
C SER A 82 5.87 -7.16 -3.00
N LEU A 83 4.87 -7.03 -2.14
CA LEU A 83 3.77 -6.10 -2.34
C LEU A 83 4.00 -4.89 -1.45
N GLU A 84 3.78 -3.69 -1.97
CA GLU A 84 3.87 -2.45 -1.19
C GLU A 84 2.50 -1.79 -1.09
N VAL A 85 2.21 -1.25 0.10
CA VAL A 85 1.07 -0.37 0.34
C VAL A 85 1.60 1.00 0.72
N LEU A 86 1.19 2.02 -0.03
CA LEU A 86 1.62 3.40 0.13
C LEU A 86 0.44 4.23 0.64
N TYR A 87 0.51 4.71 1.87
CA TYR A 87 -0.51 5.61 2.44
C TYR A 87 -0.07 7.06 2.28
N HIS A 88 -0.75 7.81 1.44
CA HIS A 88 -0.44 9.21 1.17
C HIS A 88 -1.26 10.14 2.06
N PHE A 89 -0.59 10.89 2.93
CA PHE A 89 -1.19 11.91 3.76
C PHE A 89 -0.83 13.30 3.23
N ALA A 90 -1.82 14.20 3.17
CA ALA A 90 -1.63 15.55 2.63
C ALA A 90 -1.87 16.62 3.70
N ALA A 91 -0.97 17.59 3.77
CA ALA A 91 -1.07 18.80 4.59
C ALA A 91 -0.81 20.03 3.72
N GLY A 92 -1.86 20.54 3.07
CA GLY A 92 -1.73 21.58 2.04
C GLY A 92 -1.01 21.02 0.81
N ALA A 93 0.11 21.63 0.42
CA ALA A 93 0.92 21.15 -0.71
C ALA A 93 1.93 20.06 -0.32
N ALA A 94 2.15 19.83 0.98
CA ALA A 94 3.07 18.81 1.48
C ALA A 94 2.39 17.44 1.50
N ILE A 95 3.09 16.42 0.99
CA ILE A 95 2.62 15.03 0.94
C ILE A 95 3.62 14.16 1.70
N THR A 96 3.15 13.42 2.69
CA THR A 96 3.95 12.41 3.39
C THR A 96 3.37 11.04 3.10
N THR A 97 4.18 10.16 2.52
CA THR A 97 3.79 8.79 2.18
C THR A 97 4.37 7.82 3.21
N LEU A 98 3.52 7.03 3.87
CA LEU A 98 3.98 5.88 4.63
C LEU A 98 4.06 4.68 3.68
N ARG A 99 5.26 4.12 3.50
CA ARG A 99 5.52 2.99 2.62
C ARG A 99 5.70 1.74 3.46
N VAL A 100 4.86 0.74 3.22
CA VAL A 100 4.95 -0.55 3.89
C VAL A 100 5.17 -1.64 2.85
N SER A 101 6.27 -2.37 2.97
CA SER A 101 6.57 -3.55 2.15
C SER A 101 6.12 -4.80 2.88
N LEU A 102 5.45 -5.68 2.15
CA LEU A 102 4.87 -6.93 2.61
C LEU A 102 5.42 -8.10 1.76
N PRO A 103 5.63 -9.28 2.35
CA PRO A 103 6.04 -10.45 1.60
C PRO A 103 4.91 -10.88 0.64
N TYR A 104 5.28 -11.38 -0.53
CA TYR A 104 4.34 -11.67 -1.62
C TYR A 104 3.36 -12.82 -1.31
N ASP A 105 3.84 -13.82 -0.57
CA ASP A 105 3.14 -15.05 -0.20
C ASP A 105 2.29 -14.91 1.07
N ALA A 106 2.65 -13.98 1.95
CA ALA A 106 1.98 -13.72 3.23
C ALA A 106 1.73 -12.22 3.45
N ALA A 107 1.13 -11.56 2.46
CA ALA A 107 0.87 -10.12 2.50
C ALA A 107 -0.24 -9.77 3.50
N GLU A 108 0.12 -9.58 4.77
CA GLU A 108 -0.81 -9.22 5.84
C GLU A 108 -0.39 -7.93 6.55
N ILE A 109 -1.38 -7.10 6.88
CA ILE A 109 -1.17 -5.85 7.61
C ILE A 109 -2.39 -5.51 8.48
N ASP A 110 -2.21 -4.73 9.54
CA ASP A 110 -3.35 -4.24 10.32
C ASP A 110 -4.07 -3.10 9.58
N SER A 111 -5.40 -3.18 9.53
CA SER A 111 -6.25 -2.11 9.03
C SER A 111 -6.12 -0.85 9.89
N ILE A 112 -6.17 0.30 9.24
CA ILE A 112 -6.22 1.61 9.91
C ILE A 112 -7.66 2.16 9.98
N CYS A 113 -8.68 1.38 9.60
CA CYS A 113 -10.07 1.82 9.54
C CYS A 113 -10.64 2.31 10.87
N ASP A 114 -10.12 1.86 12.01
CA ASP A 114 -10.53 2.33 13.33
C ASP A 114 -10.02 3.76 13.64
N LEU A 115 -8.91 4.16 13.01
CA LEU A 115 -8.37 5.52 13.08
C LEU A 115 -8.90 6.40 11.94
N VAL A 116 -9.02 5.83 10.73
CA VAL A 116 -9.42 6.51 9.50
C VAL A 116 -10.49 5.69 8.81
N PRO A 117 -11.79 5.88 9.14
CA PRO A 117 -12.86 5.08 8.55
C PRO A 117 -12.93 5.13 7.02
N ALA A 118 -12.50 6.24 6.42
CA ALA A 118 -12.42 6.40 4.96
C ALA A 118 -11.41 5.45 4.30
N ALA A 119 -10.47 4.87 5.07
CA ALA A 119 -9.49 3.90 4.57
C ALA A 119 -10.15 2.62 4.02
N THR A 120 -11.38 2.30 4.46
CA THR A 120 -12.06 1.05 4.09
C THR A 120 -12.19 0.84 2.58
N LEU A 121 -12.42 1.91 1.80
CA LEU A 121 -12.54 1.79 0.35
C LEU A 121 -11.21 1.40 -0.28
N TYR A 122 -10.13 2.06 0.14
CA TYR A 122 -8.80 1.80 -0.42
C TYR A 122 -8.21 0.47 0.04
N GLU A 123 -8.40 0.10 1.31
CA GLU A 123 -7.95 -1.19 1.82
C GLU A 123 -8.69 -2.32 1.10
N ARG A 124 -10.01 -2.20 0.90
CA ARG A 124 -10.78 -3.19 0.13
C ARG A 124 -10.34 -3.28 -1.33
N GLU A 125 -10.04 -2.16 -1.98
CA GLU A 125 -9.47 -2.18 -3.33
C GLU A 125 -8.12 -2.93 -3.35
N ALA A 126 -7.24 -2.68 -2.39
CA ALA A 126 -5.96 -3.37 -2.29
C ALA A 126 -6.12 -4.88 -1.96
N MET A 127 -7.10 -5.25 -1.11
CA MET A 127 -7.47 -6.64 -0.85
C MET A 127 -7.88 -7.35 -2.14
N GLU A 128 -8.76 -6.72 -2.89
CA GLU A 128 -9.41 -7.32 -4.04
C GLU A 128 -8.49 -7.37 -5.28
N LEU A 129 -7.71 -6.33 -5.52
CA LEU A 129 -6.90 -6.21 -6.73
C LEU A 129 -5.48 -6.77 -6.57
N PHE A 130 -4.93 -6.75 -5.35
CA PHE A 130 -3.58 -7.23 -5.05
C PHE A 130 -3.55 -8.41 -4.07
N GLY A 131 -4.65 -8.77 -3.40
CA GLY A 131 -4.67 -9.92 -2.48
C GLY A 131 -3.97 -9.69 -1.16
N ILE A 132 -3.97 -8.45 -0.67
CA ILE A 132 -3.39 -8.08 0.63
C ILE A 132 -4.44 -8.29 1.71
N CYS A 133 -4.10 -8.95 2.82
CA CYS A 133 -5.01 -9.18 3.94
C CYS A 133 -4.91 -8.03 4.96
N PHE A 134 -6.01 -7.30 5.18
CA PHE A 134 -6.10 -6.24 6.18
C PHE A 134 -6.84 -6.75 7.42
N LYS A 135 -6.12 -6.96 8.53
CA LYS A 135 -6.67 -7.46 9.79
C LYS A 135 -7.47 -6.37 10.49
N GLY A 136 -8.69 -6.69 10.93
CA GLY A 136 -9.57 -5.77 11.65
C GLY A 136 -10.33 -4.78 10.77
N THR A 137 -10.33 -4.97 9.45
CA THR A 137 -11.17 -4.18 8.52
C THR A 137 -12.67 -4.45 8.76
N PRO A 138 -13.55 -3.44 8.63
CA PRO A 138 -14.99 -3.59 8.90
C PRO A 138 -15.74 -4.44 7.86
N SER A 139 -15.22 -4.58 6.64
CA SER A 139 -15.82 -5.40 5.58
C SER A 139 -14.76 -5.95 4.65
N THR A 140 -14.93 -7.21 4.25
CA THR A 140 -14.08 -7.94 3.31
C THR A 140 -14.80 -8.23 1.99
N GLU A 141 -15.95 -7.60 1.76
CA GLU A 141 -16.74 -7.80 0.54
C GLU A 141 -16.07 -7.15 -0.67
N HIS A 142 -16.30 -7.73 -1.86
CA HIS A 142 -15.90 -7.18 -3.15
C HIS A 142 -16.37 -5.72 -3.30
N LEU A 143 -15.50 -4.86 -3.81
CA LEU A 143 -15.78 -3.44 -4.01
C LEU A 143 -15.89 -3.10 -5.50
N VAL A 144 -14.97 -3.62 -6.30
CA VAL A 144 -14.76 -3.25 -7.71
C VAL A 144 -14.99 -4.44 -8.65
N LEU A 145 -14.56 -5.66 -8.26
CA LEU A 145 -14.70 -6.83 -9.13
C LEU A 145 -16.12 -7.40 -9.04
N PRO A 146 -16.60 -8.06 -10.11
CA PRO A 146 -17.88 -8.75 -10.09
C PRO A 146 -17.92 -9.86 -9.04
N ASP A 147 -19.10 -10.14 -8.48
CA ASP A 147 -19.30 -11.21 -7.49
C ASP A 147 -18.87 -12.61 -7.97
N CYS A 148 -18.83 -12.82 -9.30
CA CYS A 148 -18.39 -14.06 -9.92
C CYS A 148 -16.87 -14.13 -10.17
N TRP A 149 -16.10 -13.13 -9.72
CA TRP A 149 -14.66 -13.13 -9.90
C TRP A 149 -14.02 -14.29 -9.15
N PRO A 150 -13.08 -15.04 -9.75
CA PRO A 150 -12.48 -16.18 -9.08
C PRO A 150 -11.69 -15.77 -7.84
N ASN A 151 -11.89 -16.51 -6.75
CA ASN A 151 -11.10 -16.34 -5.53
C ASN A 151 -9.60 -16.59 -5.79
N GLY A 152 -8.74 -15.78 -5.19
CA GLY A 152 -7.29 -15.90 -5.32
C GLY A 152 -6.71 -15.39 -6.64
N VAL A 153 -7.53 -14.77 -7.50
CA VAL A 153 -7.07 -14.15 -8.74
C VAL A 153 -7.02 -12.64 -8.55
N TYR A 154 -5.83 -12.06 -8.71
CA TYR A 154 -5.56 -10.65 -8.41
C TYR A 154 -5.12 -9.91 -9.69
N PRO A 155 -6.02 -9.15 -10.35
CA PRO A 155 -5.77 -8.64 -11.71
C PRO A 155 -4.68 -7.58 -11.82
N LEU A 156 -4.35 -6.88 -10.71
CA LEU A 156 -3.27 -5.88 -10.73
C LEU A 156 -1.90 -6.46 -10.36
N ARG A 157 -1.81 -7.76 -10.05
CA ARG A 157 -0.51 -8.43 -9.94
C ARG A 157 0.11 -8.58 -11.33
N LYS A 158 1.41 -8.31 -11.45
CA LYS A 158 2.19 -8.39 -12.70
C LYS A 158 2.29 -9.82 -13.25
N THR A 159 2.06 -10.81 -12.40
CA THR A 159 1.98 -12.24 -12.76
C THR A 159 0.66 -12.61 -13.44
N PHE A 160 -0.38 -11.77 -13.33
CA PHE A 160 -1.67 -12.03 -13.95
C PHE A 160 -1.58 -11.96 -15.49
N LYS A 161 -1.99 -13.04 -16.16
CA LYS A 161 -2.01 -13.15 -17.63
C LYS A 161 -3.41 -13.19 -18.24
N GLY A 162 -4.44 -13.01 -17.42
CA GLY A 162 -5.85 -13.11 -17.84
C GLY A 162 -6.58 -14.25 -17.14
N LEU A 163 -7.91 -14.25 -17.27
CA LEU A 163 -8.74 -15.37 -16.82
C LEU A 163 -8.61 -16.51 -17.83
N ASN A 164 -8.20 -17.70 -17.37
CA ASN A 164 -8.22 -18.91 -18.19
C ASN A 164 -9.66 -19.21 -18.62
N GLU A 165 -9.88 -19.82 -19.80
CA GLU A 165 -11.22 -20.13 -20.35
C GLU A 165 -12.13 -20.93 -19.37
N LYS A 166 -11.55 -21.63 -18.39
CA LYS A 166 -12.30 -22.36 -17.33
C LYS A 166 -12.78 -21.50 -16.16
N ALA A 167 -12.36 -20.24 -16.09
CA ALA A 167 -12.91 -19.22 -15.19
C ALA A 167 -14.01 -18.38 -15.87
N GLN A 168 -14.23 -18.63 -17.16
CA GLN A 168 -15.46 -18.42 -17.94
C GLN A 168 -16.65 -19.13 -17.28
N GLY A 169 -17.34 -18.54 -16.30
CA GLY A 169 -18.54 -19.13 -15.69
C GLY A 169 -19.62 -19.52 -16.70
#